data_AF-A0A5K0ZTV2-F1
#
_entry.id   AF-A0A5K0ZTV2-F1
#
_cell.length_a   1.000
_cell.length_b   1.000
_cell.length_c   1.000
_cell.angle_alpha   90.00
_cell.angle_beta   90.00
_cell.angle_gamma   90.00
#
_symmetry.space_group_name_H-M   'P 1'
#
loop_
_entity.id
_entity.type
_entity.pdbx_description
1 polymer ?
#
loop_
_entity_poly.entity_id
_entity_poly.type
_entity_poly.pdbx_seq_one_letter_code
_entity_poly.pdbx_strand_id
1 'polypeptide(L)' 'TRVSNELGAGCPRTAQLAVFVVILLAVIDISIVSTTIYGIRYLLGYAYSSDKEVIQYVAKMAPLVSLSTCMDAIQGVLS' A
#
# COMPACT_ATOMS: atom_id res chain seq x y z
N THR A 1 7.67 -13.77 11.97
CA THR A 1 8.26 -14.53 13.10
C THR A 1 8.34 -13.78 14.43
N ARG A 2 8.26 -12.43 14.48
CA ARG A 2 8.26 -11.69 15.77
C ARG A 2 6.96 -11.81 16.58
N VAL A 3 5.80 -11.70 15.93
CA VAL A 3 4.48 -11.79 16.61
C VAL A 3 4.25 -13.17 17.23
N SER A 4 4.59 -14.25 16.51
CA SER A 4 4.48 -15.63 17.02
C SER A 4 5.41 -15.89 18.22
N ASN A 5 6.60 -15.27 18.27
CA ASN A 5 7.53 -15.39 19.39
C ASN A 5 7.01 -14.69 20.66
N GLU A 6 6.36 -13.53 20.52
CA GLU A 6 5.80 -12.78 21.66
C GLU A 6 4.48 -13.38 22.18
N LEU A 7 3.65 -13.98 21.30
CA LEU A 7 2.46 -14.73 21.69
C LEU A 7 2.81 -16.03 22.43
N GLY A 8 3.86 -16.74 22.01
CA GLY A 8 4.37 -17.93 22.71
C GLY A 8 5.05 -17.63 24.05
N ALA A 9 5.58 -16.42 24.22
CA ALA A 9 6.20 -15.96 25.47
C ALA A 9 5.20 -15.49 26.55
N GLY A 10 3.89 -15.49 26.26
CA GLY A 10 2.85 -15.07 27.22
C GLY A 10 2.79 -13.57 27.47
N CYS A 11 3.36 -12.74 26.58
CA CYS A 11 3.35 -11.28 26.69
C CYS A 11 2.45 -10.63 25.61
N PRO A 12 1.11 -10.68 25.76
CA PRO A 12 0.17 -10.21 24.75
C PRO A 12 0.28 -8.71 24.45
N ARG A 13 0.75 -7.89 25.40
CA ARG A 13 0.91 -6.44 25.21
C ARG A 13 1.99 -6.09 24.19
N THR A 14 3.11 -6.80 24.19
CA THR A 14 4.23 -6.55 23.26
C THR A 14 3.86 -6.99 21.83
N ALA A 15 3.15 -8.12 21.71
CA ALA A 15 2.61 -8.59 20.43
C ALA A 15 1.60 -7.60 19.83
N GLN A 16 0.71 -7.03 20.63
CA GLN A 16 -0.25 -6.03 20.19
C GLN A 16 0.44 -4.74 19.71
N LEU A 17 1.47 -4.28 20.42
CA LEU A 17 2.22 -3.09 20.01
C LEU A 17 2.93 -3.30 18.67
N ALA A 18 3.54 -4.48 18.48
CA ALA A 18 4.20 -4.84 17.22
C ALA A 18 3.22 -4.86 16.04
N VAL A 19 2.04 -5.44 16.21
CA VAL A 19 0.98 -5.44 15.18
C VAL A 19 0.53 -4.02 14.86
N PHE A 20 0.34 -3.17 15.87
CA PHE A 20 -0.07 -1.78 15.67
C PHE A 20 0.97 -0.98 14.87
N VAL A 21 2.25 -1.14 15.18
CA VAL A 21 3.34 -0.47 14.45
C VAL A 21 3.41 -0.94 13.00
N VAL A 22 3.24 -2.25 12.74
CA VAL A 22 3.24 -2.80 11.37
C VAL A 22 2.07 -2.25 10.57
N ILE A 23 0.86 -2.17 11.15
CA ILE A 23 -0.30 -1.59 10.47
C ILE A 23 -0.08 -0.11 10.15
N LEU A 24 0.47 0.67 11.09
CA LEU A 24 0.76 2.09 10.85
C LEU A 24 1.80 2.30 9.74
N LEU A 25 2.88 1.51 9.73
CA LEU A 25 3.88 1.57 8.68
C LEU A 25 3.29 1.21 7.31
N ALA A 26 2.45 0.19 7.25
CA ALA A 26 1.76 -0.19 6.01
C ALA A 26 0.84 0.94 5.50
N VAL A 27 0.06 1.57 6.38
CA VAL A 27 -0.80 2.71 6.00
C VAL A 27 0.02 3.88 5.45
N ILE A 28 1.15 4.20 6.08
CA ILE A 28 2.05 5.26 5.62
C ILE A 28 2.64 4.92 4.25
N ASP A 29 3.12 3.69 4.07
CA ASP A 29 3.72 3.22 2.82
C ASP A 29 2.73 3.29 1.65
N ILE A 30 1.53 2.74 1.85
CA ILE A 30 0.43 2.78 0.87
C ILE A 30 0.04 4.23 0.55
N SER A 31 -0.03 5.10 1.55
CA SER A 31 -0.35 6.52 1.35
C SER A 31 0.71 7.23 0.50
N ILE A 32 1.99 6.96 0.75
CA ILE A 32 3.10 7.54 -0.02
C ILE A 32 3.06 7.04 -1.47
N VAL A 33 2.91 5.73 -1.68
CA VAL A 33 2.83 5.12 -3.01
C VAL A 33 1.63 5.65 -3.78
N SER A 34 0.45 5.70 -3.15
CA SER A 34 -0.78 6.24 -3.77
C SER A 34 -0.65 7.71 -4.15
N THR A 35 -0.15 8.55 -3.24
CA THR A 35 0.07 9.99 -3.49
C THR A 35 1.08 10.21 -4.60
N THR A 36 2.16 9.40 -4.61
CA THR A 36 3.18 9.45 -5.65
C THR A 36 2.55 9.12 -6.99
N ILE A 37 1.92 7.95 -7.15
CA ILE A 37 1.26 7.53 -8.40
C ILE A 37 0.25 8.58 -8.88
N TYR A 38 -0.54 9.17 -7.98
CA TYR A 38 -1.48 10.22 -8.33
C TYR A 38 -0.80 11.52 -8.78
N GLY A 39 0.33 11.89 -8.18
CA GLY A 39 1.13 13.06 -8.55
C GLY A 39 1.84 12.90 -9.89
N ILE A 40 2.44 11.73 -10.15
CA ILE A 40 3.13 11.43 -11.41
C ILE A 40 2.21 10.87 -12.50
N ARG A 41 0.90 10.69 -12.30
CA ARG A 41 -0.02 10.13 -13.32
C ARG A 41 0.03 10.84 -14.68
N TYR A 42 0.24 12.15 -14.69
CA TYR A 42 0.39 12.92 -15.94
C TYR A 42 1.76 12.72 -16.58
N LEU A 43 2.80 12.51 -15.78
CA LEU A 43 4.18 12.27 -16.24
C LEU A 43 4.38 10.81 -16.68
N LEU A 44 3.79 9.85 -15.98
CA LEU A 44 3.74 8.42 -16.33
C LEU A 44 2.98 8.20 -17.63
N GLY A 45 1.84 8.87 -17.79
CA GLY A 45 1.13 8.86 -19.06
C GLY A 45 2.03 9.32 -20.20
N TYR A 46 2.71 10.45 -20.03
CA TYR A 46 3.66 10.97 -21.03
C TYR A 46 4.87 10.07 -21.29
N ALA A 47 5.36 9.35 -20.26
CA ALA A 47 6.48 8.43 -20.37
C ALA A 47 6.10 7.11 -21.06
N TYR A 48 4.85 6.64 -20.91
CA TYR A 48 4.37 5.39 -21.52
C TYR A 48 3.85 5.58 -22.94
N SER A 49 3.17 6.70 -23.22
CA SER A 49 2.64 6.99 -24.56
C SER A 49 2.34 8.48 -24.74
N SER A 50 2.64 9.02 -25.92
CA SER A 50 2.22 10.39 -26.29
C SER A 50 0.73 10.46 -26.67
N ASP A 51 0.02 9.33 -26.71
CA ASP A 51 -1.41 9.29 -27.00
C ASP A 51 -2.26 9.68 -25.78
N LYS A 52 -3.03 10.76 -25.94
CA LYS A 52 -3.88 11.32 -24.88
C LYS A 52 -4.90 10.33 -24.34
N GLU A 53 -5.38 9.40 -25.15
CA GLU A 53 -6.31 8.34 -24.73
C GLU A 53 -5.66 7.40 -23.71
N VAL A 54 -4.40 7.02 -23.92
CA VAL A 54 -3.66 6.11 -23.01
C VAL A 54 -3.39 6.82 -21.68
N ILE A 55 -3.00 8.10 -21.72
CA ILE A 55 -2.80 8.93 -20.52
C ILE A 55 -4.08 9.00 -19.68
N GLN A 56 -5.21 9.27 -20.33
CA GLN A 56 -6.49 9.43 -19.65
C GLN A 56 -7.02 8.10 -19.10
N TYR A 57 -6.75 6.99 -19.79
CA TYR A 57 -7.09 5.64 -19.33
C TYR A 57 -6.28 5.25 -18.08
N VAL A 58 -4.96 5.45 -18.10
CA VAL A 58 -4.09 5.18 -16.95
C VAL A 58 -4.48 6.06 -15.75
N ALA A 59 -4.79 7.34 -15.97
CA ALA A 59 -5.26 8.23 -14.91
C ALA A 59 -6.60 7.80 -14.29
N LYS A 60 -7.51 7.20 -15.09
CA LYS A 60 -8.77 6.62 -14.59
C LYS A 60 -8.57 5.31 -13.81
N MET A 61 -7.59 4.50 -14.19
CA MET A 61 -7.28 3.23 -13.54
C MET A 61 -6.42 3.36 -12.28
N ALA A 62 -5.61 4.43 -12.16
CA ALA A 62 -4.77 4.70 -11.01
C ALA A 62 -5.47 4.57 -9.63
N PRO A 63 -6.68 5.11 -9.40
CA PRO A 63 -7.37 4.93 -8.12
C PRO A 63 -7.80 3.48 -7.85
N LEU A 64 -8.20 2.72 -8.88
CA LEU A 64 -8.53 1.30 -8.75
C LEU A 64 -7.30 0.45 -8.40
N VAL A 65 -6.17 0.74 -9.03
CA VAL A 65 -4.89 0.09 -8.72
C VAL A 65 -4.46 0.40 -7.28
N SER A 66 -4.53 1.67 -6.88
CA SER A 66 -4.25 2.07 -5.50
C SER A 66 -5.13 1.33 -4.49
N LEU A 67 -6.43 1.20 -4.76
CA LEU A 67 -7.35 0.49 -3.87
C LEU A 67 -7.00 -1.00 -3.78
N SER A 68 -6.64 -1.63 -4.92
CA SER A 68 -6.24 -3.04 -4.95
C SER A 68 -4.97 -3.27 -4.14
N THR A 69 -3.96 -2.41 -4.30
CA THR A 69 -2.72 -2.47 -3.49
C THR A 69 -3.00 -2.29 -1.99
N CYS A 70 -3.95 -1.44 -1.60
CA CYS A 70 -4.38 -1.33 -0.20
C CYS A 70 -4.90 -2.68 0.32
N MET A 71 -5.78 -3.33 -0.46
CA MET A 71 -6.39 -4.60 -0.07
C MET A 71 -5.35 -5.73 0.01
N ASP A 72 -4.41 -5.78 -0.93
CA ASP A 72 -3.31 -6.75 -0.94
C ASP A 72 -2.39 -6.56 0.26
N ALA A 73 -2.05 -5.32 0.60
CA ALA A 73 -1.21 -5.02 1.77
C ALA A 73 -1.91 -5.41 3.09
N ILE A 74 -3.22 -5.18 3.20
CA ILE A 74 -4.01 -5.64 4.36
C ILE A 74 -4.00 -7.17 4.43
N GLN A 75 -4.22 -7.87 3.31
CA GLN A 75 -4.15 -9.33 3.28
C GLN A 75 -2.76 -9.87 3.63
N GLY A 76 -1.69 -9.25 3.13
CA GLY A 76 -0.32 -9.64 3.44
C GLY A 76 0.06 -9.45 4.91
N VAL A 77 -0.53 -8.48 5.61
CA VAL A 77 -0.36 -8.29 7.06
C VAL A 77 -1.19 -9.30 7.87
N LEU A 78 -2.33 -9.74 7.33
CA LEU A 78 -3.22 -10.70 7.99
C LEU A 78 -2.80 -12.17 7.78
N SER A 79 -2.04 -12.46 6.71
CA SER A 79 -1.49 -13.79 6.38
C SER A 79 -0.25 -14.15 7.19
#